data_AF-A0A3S0DNX7-F1
#
_entry.id   AF-A0A3S0DNX7-F1
#
_cell.length_a   1.000
_cell.length_b   1.000
_cell.length_c   1.000
_cell.angle_alpha   90.00
_cell.angle_beta   90.00
_cell.angle_gamma   90.00
#
_symmetry.space_group_name_H-M   'P 1'
#
loop_
_entity.id
_entity.type
_entity.pdbx_description
1 polymer ?
#
loop_
_entity_poly.entity_id
_entity_poly.type
_entity_poly.pdbx_seq_one_letter_code
_entity_poly.pdbx_strand_id
1 'polypeptide(L)'
;MVRTVVPMALTLALAAIGLLHFVWAFSPWPMKDAATFSRTIGGVDDDRMPPVVSTLAVGLALFGGAVLTLMVNESVPAVGPDWLRLVGMYGLTVVLLARGLGGYVINRRAPVEFQRLNTVLYSPLCVALGTLSAIVAVAATRR
;
A
#
# COMPACT_ATOMS: atom_id res chain seq x y z
N MET A 1 2.52 -22.57 9.24
CA MET A 1 3.26 -21.74 8.27
C MET A 1 2.47 -20.51 7.83
N VAL A 2 1.24 -20.65 7.30
CA VAL A 2 0.38 -19.50 6.92
C VAL A 2 0.18 -18.49 8.05
N ARG A 3 0.02 -18.97 9.30
CA ARG A 3 -0.12 -18.14 10.51
C ARG A 3 1.06 -17.21 10.83
N THR A 4 2.21 -17.37 10.17
CA THR A 4 3.39 -16.54 10.46
C THR A 4 3.97 -15.95 9.19
N VAL A 5 4.09 -16.73 8.12
CA VAL A 5 4.70 -16.27 6.86
C VAL A 5 3.87 -15.21 6.18
N VAL A 6 2.54 -15.38 6.09
CA VAL A 6 1.66 -14.43 5.39
C VAL A 6 1.60 -13.07 6.10
N PRO A 7 1.35 -13.00 7.43
CA PRO A 7 1.41 -11.73 8.15
C PRO A 7 2.78 -11.05 8.04
N MET A 8 3.88 -11.79 8.17
CA MET A 8 5.23 -11.20 8.07
C MET A 8 5.51 -10.66 6.67
N ALA A 9 5.17 -11.41 5.62
CA ALA A 9 5.38 -10.95 4.24
C ALA A 9 4.56 -9.68 3.95
N LEU A 10 3.30 -9.64 4.38
CA LEU A 10 2.44 -8.47 4.26
C LEU A 10 3.02 -7.27 5.02
N THR A 11 3.40 -7.46 6.29
CA THR A 11 4.00 -6.42 7.13
C THR A 11 5.27 -5.85 6.50
N LEU A 12 6.20 -6.70 6.07
CA LEU A 12 7.47 -6.26 5.48
C LEU A 12 7.24 -5.49 4.18
N ALA A 13 6.32 -5.95 3.33
CA ALA A 13 5.99 -5.26 2.09
C ALA A 13 5.35 -3.89 2.36
N LEU A 14 4.35 -3.83 3.24
CA LEU A 14 3.69 -2.57 3.61
C LEU A 14 4.66 -1.58 4.26
N ALA A 15 5.54 -2.05 5.14
CA ALA A 15 6.57 -1.22 5.78
C ALA A 15 7.58 -0.67 4.76
N ALA A 16 8.06 -1.51 3.84
CA ALA A 16 8.99 -1.08 2.79
C ALA A 16 8.36 -0.03 1.86
N ILE A 17 7.12 -0.24 1.44
CA ILE A 17 6.40 0.73 0.58
C ILE A 17 6.05 2.01 1.35
N GLY A 18 5.71 1.90 2.64
CA GLY A 18 5.47 3.04 3.51
C GLY A 18 6.72 3.90 3.70
N LEU A 19 7.88 3.28 3.93
CA LEU A 19 9.18 3.95 3.97
C LEU A 19 9.50 4.66 2.66
N LEU A 20 9.22 4.02 1.53
CA LEU A 20 9.42 4.63 0.22
C LEU A 20 8.54 5.88 0.04
N HIS A 21 7.31 5.89 0.54
CA HIS A 21 6.47 7.09 0.55
C HIS A 21 7.02 8.20 1.45
N PHE A 22 7.59 7.85 2.61
CA PHE A 22 8.28 8.85 3.44
C PHE A 22 9.48 9.46 2.72
N VAL A 23 10.25 8.67 1.98
CA VAL A 23 11.33 9.20 1.12
C VAL A 23 10.75 10.11 0.03
N TRP A 24 9.70 9.66 -0.66
CA TRP A 24 9.03 10.42 -1.73
C TRP A 24 8.33 11.69 -1.26
N ALA A 25 8.07 11.83 0.03
CA ALA A 25 7.56 13.08 0.58
C ALA A 25 8.59 14.21 0.51
N PHE A 26 9.88 13.89 0.43
CA PHE A 26 10.97 14.87 0.45
C PHE A 26 11.94 14.75 -0.72
N SER A 27 11.88 13.67 -1.51
CA SER A 27 12.85 13.41 -2.57
C SER A 27 12.22 12.67 -3.77
N PRO A 28 12.54 13.02 -5.02
CA PRO A 28 12.10 12.28 -6.20
C PRO A 28 12.88 10.96 -6.42
N TRP A 29 13.75 10.57 -5.47
CA TRP A 29 14.57 9.36 -5.57
C TRP A 29 13.71 8.12 -5.91
N PRO A 30 14.14 7.24 -6.84
CA PRO A 30 15.44 7.20 -7.52
C PRO A 30 15.51 8.02 -8.83
N MET A 31 14.51 8.83 -9.14
CA MET A 31 14.47 9.63 -10.37
C MET A 31 15.37 10.87 -10.28
N LYS A 32 15.80 11.37 -11.44
CA LYS A 32 16.71 12.51 -11.54
C LYS A 32 16.05 13.84 -11.16
N ASP A 33 14.75 13.97 -11.41
CA ASP A 33 14.01 15.21 -11.28
C ASP A 33 12.53 14.95 -10.99
N ALA A 34 11.84 15.99 -10.50
CA ALA A 34 10.43 15.94 -10.10
C ALA A 34 9.47 15.66 -11.26
N ALA A 35 9.79 16.10 -12.48
CA ALA A 35 8.95 15.89 -13.66
C ALA A 35 9.00 14.44 -14.14
N THR A 36 10.18 13.83 -14.12
CA THR A 36 10.33 12.39 -14.40
C THR A 36 9.60 11.56 -13.33
N PHE A 37 9.66 11.99 -12.07
CA PHE A 37 8.96 11.33 -10.96
C PHE A 37 7.44 11.41 -11.10
N SER A 38 6.88 12.59 -11.32
CA SER A 38 5.43 12.80 -11.46
C SER A 38 4.85 12.07 -12.68
N ARG A 39 5.57 12.07 -13.81
CA ARG A 39 5.15 11.32 -15.01
C ARG A 39 5.17 9.81 -14.78
N THR A 40 6.25 9.31 -14.17
CA THR A 40 6.50 7.86 -14.07
C THR A 40 5.80 7.21 -12.89
N ILE A 41 5.83 7.85 -11.72
CA ILE A 41 5.30 7.34 -10.45
C ILE A 41 3.97 8.02 -10.10
N GLY A 42 3.85 9.33 -10.32
CA GLY A 42 2.63 10.08 -10.05
C GLY A 42 1.50 9.87 -11.06
N GLY A 43 1.83 9.47 -12.29
CA GLY A 43 0.88 9.34 -13.39
C GLY A 43 0.28 10.67 -13.86
N VAL A 44 0.98 11.78 -13.62
CA VAL A 44 0.55 13.14 -14.00
C VAL A 44 1.68 13.84 -14.76
N ASP A 45 1.34 14.54 -15.83
CA ASP A 45 2.26 15.43 -16.55
C ASP A 45 2.27 16.81 -15.88
N ASP A 46 2.78 16.88 -14.65
CA ASP A 46 3.06 18.12 -13.93
C ASP A 46 4.52 18.10 -13.49
N ASP A 47 5.25 19.21 -13.56
CA ASP A 47 6.66 19.28 -13.16
C ASP A 47 6.84 19.37 -11.63
N ARG A 48 5.77 19.10 -10.88
CA ARG A 48 5.69 19.24 -9.43
C ARG A 48 5.58 17.90 -8.74
N MET A 49 6.28 17.77 -7.61
CA MET A 49 6.08 16.65 -6.71
C MET A 49 4.66 16.64 -6.13
N PRO A 50 4.10 15.46 -5.83
CA PRO A 50 2.84 15.35 -5.10
C PRO A 50 2.91 16.10 -3.76
N PRO A 51 1.79 16.67 -3.28
CA PRO A 51 1.76 17.37 -2.00
C PRO A 51 2.30 16.48 -0.88
N VAL A 52 3.30 16.99 -0.14
CA VAL A 52 3.97 16.28 0.96
C VAL A 52 2.98 15.60 1.91
N VAL A 53 1.91 16.31 2.29
CA VAL A 53 0.87 15.81 3.21
C VAL A 53 0.19 14.56 2.65
N SER A 54 -0.08 14.51 1.35
CA SER A 54 -0.72 13.35 0.71
C SER A 54 0.20 12.14 0.69
N THR A 55 1.48 12.33 0.34
CA THR A 55 2.47 11.25 0.31
C THR A 55 2.75 10.72 1.73
N LEU A 56 2.86 11.61 2.71
CA LEU A 56 2.99 11.23 4.13
C LEU A 56 1.76 10.47 4.62
N ALA A 57 0.55 10.92 4.28
CA ALA A 57 -0.68 10.25 4.69
C ALA A 57 -0.74 8.81 4.15
N VAL A 58 -0.34 8.58 2.89
CA VAL A 58 -0.25 7.23 2.32
C VAL A 58 0.84 6.41 3.03
N GLY A 59 2.01 6.99 3.27
CA GLY A 59 3.09 6.33 4.03
C GLY A 59 2.65 5.89 5.43
N LEU A 60 1.98 6.79 6.16
CA LEU A 60 1.38 6.51 7.47
C LEU A 60 0.29 5.44 7.40
N ALA A 61 -0.58 5.46 6.40
CA ALA A 61 -1.62 4.44 6.24
C ALA A 61 -1.02 3.05 5.97
N LEU A 62 0.03 2.96 5.15
CA LEU A 62 0.74 1.71 4.87
C LEU A 62 1.47 1.20 6.11
N PHE A 63 2.18 2.08 6.82
CA PHE A 63 2.88 1.72 8.04
C PHE A 63 1.91 1.32 9.16
N GLY A 64 0.78 2.03 9.28
CA GLY A 64 -0.32 1.69 10.16
C GLY A 64 -0.91 0.32 9.82
N GLY A 65 -1.10 0.00 8.54
CA GLY A 65 -1.52 -1.32 8.08
C GLY A 65 -0.54 -2.44 8.42
N ALA A 66 0.77 -2.15 8.36
CA ALA A 66 1.82 -3.08 8.78
C ALA A 66 1.75 -3.37 10.28
N VAL A 67 1.64 -2.33 11.11
CA VAL A 67 1.47 -2.47 12.58
C VAL A 67 0.17 -3.19 12.91
N LEU A 68 -0.93 -2.86 12.23
CA LEU A 68 -2.22 -3.50 12.43
C LEU A 68 -2.16 -5.00 12.11
N THR A 69 -1.47 -5.38 11.04
CA THR A 69 -1.22 -6.78 10.66
C THR A 69 -0.48 -7.53 11.78
N LEU A 70 0.53 -6.90 12.39
CA LEU A 70 1.26 -7.47 13.53
C LEU A 70 0.38 -7.63 14.77
N MET A 71 -0.46 -6.63 15.08
CA MET A 71 -1.38 -6.65 16.22
C MET A 71 -2.44 -7.75 16.08
N VAL A 72 -2.99 -7.92 14.88
CA VAL A 72 -4.00 -8.95 14.58
C VAL A 72 -3.39 -10.35 14.57
N ASN A 73 -2.10 -10.47 14.27
CA ASN A 73 -1.35 -11.72 14.39
C ASN A 73 -0.70 -11.94 15.77
N GLU A 74 -1.01 -11.11 16.78
CA GLU A 74 -0.47 -11.22 18.15
C GLU A 74 1.06 -11.16 18.23
N SER A 75 1.72 -10.64 17.18
CA SER A 75 3.18 -10.50 17.15
C SER A 75 3.66 -9.27 17.94
N VAL A 76 2.76 -8.32 18.18
CA VAL A 76 2.96 -7.14 19.05
C VAL A 76 1.73 -6.95 19.93
N PRO A 77 1.85 -6.25 21.08
CA PRO A 77 0.71 -5.94 21.93
C PRO A 77 -0.38 -5.20 21.17
N ALA A 78 -1.61 -5.69 21.29
CA ALA A 78 -2.77 -5.07 20.68
C ALA A 78 -3.16 -3.79 21.41
N VAL A 79 -3.53 -2.76 20.66
CA VAL A 79 -4.07 -1.52 21.20
C VAL A 79 -5.49 -1.33 20.66
N GLY A 80 -6.42 -1.01 21.56
CA GLY A 80 -7.83 -0.76 21.24
C GLY A 80 -8.69 -2.02 21.03
N PRO A 81 -9.97 -1.84 20.71
CA PRO A 81 -10.94 -2.93 20.60
C PRO A 81 -10.66 -3.87 19.41
N ASP A 82 -10.95 -5.15 19.58
CA ASP A 82 -10.77 -6.20 18.58
C ASP A 82 -11.54 -5.93 17.29
N TRP A 83 -12.78 -5.47 17.42
CA TRP A 83 -13.64 -5.14 16.28
C TRP A 83 -13.03 -4.02 15.42
N LEU A 84 -12.38 -3.02 16.03
CA LEU A 84 -11.77 -1.91 15.31
C LEU A 84 -10.56 -2.39 14.49
N ARG A 85 -9.80 -3.35 15.05
CA ARG A 85 -8.65 -3.95 14.38
C ARG A 85 -9.08 -4.78 13.17
N LEU A 86 -10.15 -5.56 13.32
CA LEU A 86 -10.72 -6.34 12.21
C LEU A 86 -11.28 -5.42 11.12
N VAL A 87 -12.05 -4.39 11.49
CA VAL A 87 -12.57 -3.39 10.52
C VAL A 87 -11.42 -2.71 9.79
N GLY A 88 -10.33 -2.35 10.48
CA GLY A 88 -9.14 -1.79 9.84
C GLY A 88 -8.50 -2.74 8.83
N MET A 89 -8.41 -4.04 9.14
CA MET A 89 -7.85 -5.04 8.22
C MET A 89 -8.73 -5.27 6.99
N TYR A 90 -10.05 -5.33 7.17
CA TYR A 90 -10.99 -5.39 6.04
C TYR A 90 -10.96 -4.11 5.21
N GLY A 91 -10.85 -2.94 5.85
CA GLY A 91 -10.66 -1.66 5.17
C GLY A 91 -9.40 -1.64 4.31
N LEU A 92 -8.26 -2.08 4.87
CA LEU A 92 -7.00 -2.22 4.14
C LEU A 92 -7.14 -3.16 2.93
N THR A 93 -7.79 -4.31 3.13
CA THR A 93 -8.09 -5.27 2.06
C THR A 93 -8.89 -4.63 0.93
N VAL A 94 -9.99 -3.96 1.27
CA VAL A 94 -10.88 -3.32 0.29
C VAL A 94 -10.13 -2.24 -0.48
N VAL A 95 -9.38 -1.37 0.19
CA VAL A 95 -8.63 -0.29 -0.45
C VAL A 95 -7.57 -0.83 -1.42
N LEU A 96 -6.78 -1.83 -1.00
CA LEU A 96 -5.73 -2.42 -1.84
C LEU A 96 -6.31 -3.16 -3.04
N LEU A 97 -7.38 -3.93 -2.85
CA LEU A 97 -8.06 -4.62 -3.95
C LEU A 97 -8.74 -3.64 -4.91
N ALA A 98 -9.44 -2.63 -4.38
CA ALA A 98 -10.06 -1.59 -5.19
C ALA A 98 -9.01 -0.83 -6.01
N ARG A 99 -7.87 -0.50 -5.40
CA ARG A 99 -6.77 0.16 -6.13
C ARG A 99 -6.12 -0.74 -7.16
N GLY A 100 -5.90 -2.01 -6.83
CA GLY A 100 -5.29 -2.98 -7.74
C GLY A 100 -6.17 -3.30 -8.94
N LEU A 101 -7.44 -3.62 -8.71
CA LEU A 101 -8.40 -3.95 -9.76
C LEU A 101 -8.83 -2.71 -10.56
N GLY A 102 -9.11 -1.60 -9.87
CA GLY A 102 -9.44 -0.33 -10.51
C GLY A 102 -8.29 0.24 -11.33
N GLY A 103 -7.04 -0.08 -10.96
CA GLY A 103 -5.83 0.33 -11.68
C GLY A 103 -5.81 -0.08 -13.15
N TYR A 104 -6.43 -1.21 -13.52
CA TYR A 104 -6.49 -1.67 -14.91
C TYR A 104 -7.52 -0.92 -15.76
N VAL A 105 -8.47 -0.24 -15.14
CA VAL A 105 -9.61 0.39 -15.83
C VAL A 105 -9.53 1.91 -15.79
N ILE A 106 -9.12 2.49 -14.66
CA ILE A 106 -9.22 3.94 -14.38
C ILE A 106 -8.05 4.72 -14.99
N ASN A 107 -6.86 4.12 -15.08
CA ASN A 107 -5.64 4.85 -15.45
C ASN A 107 -5.37 4.96 -16.96
N ARG A 108 -6.38 4.78 -17.82
CA ARG A 108 -6.23 4.79 -19.28
C ARG A 108 -5.76 6.13 -19.87
N ARG A 109 -5.93 7.23 -19.12
CA ARG A 109 -5.52 8.59 -19.52
C ARG A 109 -4.18 9.04 -18.92
N ALA A 110 -3.52 8.21 -18.12
CA ALA A 110 -2.23 8.53 -17.52
C ALA A 110 -1.10 8.43 -18.56
N PRO A 111 0.09 9.02 -18.30
CA PRO A 111 1.27 8.84 -19.14
C PRO A 111 1.62 7.37 -19.37
N VAL A 112 2.18 7.06 -20.53
CA VAL A 112 2.44 5.66 -20.96
C VAL A 112 3.41 4.95 -20.00
N GLU A 113 4.36 5.69 -19.44
CA GLU A 113 5.35 5.21 -18.47
C GLU A 113 4.66 4.71 -17.20
N PHE A 114 3.74 5.52 -16.66
CA PHE A 114 2.92 5.13 -15.51
C PHE A 114 1.97 3.99 -15.85
N GLN A 115 1.32 4.00 -17.02
CA GLN A 115 0.42 2.91 -17.41
C GLN A 115 1.13 1.56 -17.45
N ARG A 116 2.35 1.52 -18.00
CA ARG A 116 3.17 0.30 -18.05
C ARG A 116 3.52 -0.19 -16.66
N LEU A 117 4.04 0.69 -15.80
CA LEU A 117 4.36 0.34 -14.41
C LEU A 117 3.13 -0.06 -13.60
N ASN A 118 2.02 0.65 -13.79
CA ASN A 118 0.77 0.37 -13.11
C ASN A 118 0.20 -1.00 -13.51
N THR A 119 0.32 -1.39 -14.77
CA THR A 119 -0.20 -2.68 -15.25
C THR A 119 0.71 -3.86 -14.87
N VAL A 120 2.03 -3.68 -14.95
CA VAL A 120 3.01 -4.76 -14.74
C VAL A 120 3.41 -4.91 -13.27
N LEU A 121 3.42 -3.82 -12.50
CA LEU A 121 3.94 -3.80 -11.14
C LEU A 121 2.91 -3.34 -10.11
N TYR A 122 2.37 -2.12 -10.23
CA TYR A 122 1.56 -1.55 -9.13
C TYR A 122 0.24 -2.26 -8.92
N SER A 123 -0.53 -2.51 -9.99
CA SER A 123 -1.83 -3.19 -9.89
C SER A 123 -1.68 -4.64 -9.41
N PRO A 124 -0.76 -5.46 -9.97
CA PRO A 124 -0.48 -6.79 -9.43
C PRO A 124 -0.04 -6.77 -7.96
N LEU A 125 0.82 -5.83 -7.58
CA LEU A 125 1.28 -5.69 -6.20
C LEU A 125 0.13 -5.35 -5.25
N CYS A 126 -0.73 -4.39 -5.61
CA CYS A 126 -1.90 -4.04 -4.81
C CYS A 126 -2.88 -5.21 -4.68
N VAL A 127 -3.13 -5.97 -5.76
CA VAL A 127 -3.95 -7.19 -5.70
C VAL A 127 -3.32 -8.24 -4.79
N ALA A 128 -2.01 -8.48 -4.90
CA ALA A 128 -1.30 -9.44 -4.07
C ALA A 128 -1.35 -9.04 -2.59
N LEU A 129 -1.05 -7.79 -2.24
CA LEU A 129 -1.11 -7.28 -0.88
C LEU A 129 -2.54 -7.29 -0.32
N GLY A 130 -3.53 -6.92 -1.14
CA GLY A 130 -4.94 -7.01 -0.77
C GLY A 130 -5.38 -8.46 -0.49
N THR A 131 -4.90 -9.41 -1.29
CA THR A 131 -5.16 -10.85 -1.08
C THR A 131 -4.50 -11.36 0.20
N LEU A 132 -3.24 -11.00 0.46
CA LEU A 132 -2.56 -11.35 1.72
C LEU A 132 -3.29 -10.74 2.92
N SER A 133 -3.72 -9.48 2.82
CA SER A 133 -4.50 -8.80 3.85
C SER A 133 -5.83 -9.51 4.12
N ALA A 134 -6.53 -9.95 3.08
CA ALA A 134 -7.76 -10.73 3.20
C ALA A 134 -7.53 -12.06 3.93
N ILE A 135 -6.45 -12.77 3.60
CA ILE A 135 -6.07 -14.02 4.27
C ILE A 135 -5.84 -13.78 5.77
N VAL A 136 -5.14 -12.70 6.13
CA VAL A 136 -4.91 -12.33 7.55
C VAL A 136 -6.23 -11.98 8.24
N ALA A 137 -7.08 -11.15 7.61
CA ALA A 137 -8.35 -10.73 8.16
C ALA A 137 -9.30 -11.91 8.42
N VAL A 138 -9.42 -12.83 7.46
CA VAL A 138 -10.24 -14.04 7.58
C VAL A 138 -9.67 -14.98 8.65
N ALA A 139 -8.35 -15.17 8.67
CA ALA A 139 -7.69 -16.00 9.67
C ALA A 139 -7.87 -15.47 11.09
N ALA A 140 -7.94 -14.15 11.26
CA ALA A 140 -8.19 -13.51 12.55
C ALA A 140 -9.66 -13.57 12.97
N THR A 141 -10.60 -13.52 12.02
CA THR A 141 -12.05 -13.62 12.31
C THR A 141 -12.46 -15.03 12.75
N ARG A 142 -11.69 -16.05 12.35
CA ARG A 142 -11.96 -17.47 12.70
C ARG A 142 -11.27 -17.93 13.99
N ARG A 143 -10.61 -17.03 14.72
CA ARG A 143 -10.05 -17.31 16.05
C ARG A 143 -11.12 -17.05 17.10
#